data_AF-A0A6U0J875-F1
#
_entry.id   AF-A0A6U0J875-F1
#
_cell.length_a   1.000
_cell.length_b   1.000
_cell.length_c   1.000
_cell.angle_alpha   90.00
_cell.angle_beta   90.00
_cell.angle_gamma   90.00
#
_symmetry.space_group_name_H-M   'P 1'
#
loop_
_entity.id
_entity.type
_entity.pdbx_description
1 polymer ?
#
loop_
_entity_poly.entity_id
_entity_poly.type
_entity_poly.pdbx_seq_one_letter_code
_entity_poly.pdbx_strand_id
1 'polypeptide(L)'
;PAGFRLNAELDDLLGRAGLLVLEGWSVARAAVGGHALFTPLVSVLACSAAVGGASLTLALAADSLALLTLHLRFLSAAVSALHARHTAVLHSLWLLFRGLKHNPLKARTDHLPATDREQHLLGTLLFTVLLLLYPTVAFYYIALGATAGGISLIRHAAGKAAASVARLRVATVVLRWLRPSMLPGGIIVTPLASSSPPTTGDGSSSSSSS
;
A
#
# COMPACT_ATOMS: atom_id res chain seq x y z
N PRO A 1 23.57 41.10 -18.26
CA PRO A 1 23.70 40.34 -16.98
C PRO A 1 22.84 39.07 -17.07
N ALA A 2 23.50 37.96 -17.42
CA ALA A 2 22.92 36.78 -18.06
C ALA A 2 21.82 36.09 -17.21
N GLY A 3 20.57 36.35 -17.59
CA GLY A 3 19.41 35.59 -17.15
C GLY A 3 19.42 34.21 -17.78
N PHE A 4 19.93 33.22 -17.06
CA PHE A 4 19.74 31.82 -17.40
C PHE A 4 18.26 31.47 -17.20
N ARG A 5 17.49 31.65 -18.26
CA ARG A 5 16.08 31.30 -18.43
C ARG A 5 15.82 29.78 -18.48
N LEU A 6 16.78 28.98 -18.03
CA LEU A 6 16.77 27.51 -18.12
C LEU A 6 15.73 26.88 -17.19
N ASN A 7 15.44 27.50 -16.05
CA ASN A 7 14.41 27.01 -15.12
C ASN A 7 13.02 26.99 -15.76
N ALA A 8 12.69 27.93 -16.64
CA ALA A 8 11.39 27.98 -17.29
C ALA A 8 11.21 26.81 -18.28
N GLU A 9 12.23 26.50 -19.08
CA GLU A 9 12.21 25.36 -20.00
C GLU A 9 12.23 24.02 -19.25
N LEU A 10 12.94 23.95 -18.12
CA LEU A 10 13.02 22.75 -17.29
C LEU A 10 11.69 22.48 -16.55
N ASP A 11 11.06 23.51 -16.00
CA ASP A 11 9.72 23.42 -15.42
C ASP A 11 8.67 23.07 -16.47
N ASP A 12 8.79 23.61 -17.70
CA ASP A 12 7.88 23.25 -18.80
C ASP A 12 8.04 21.78 -19.20
N LEU A 13 9.28 21.28 -19.29
CA LEU A 13 9.55 19.87 -19.55
C LEU A 13 9.02 18.95 -18.44
N LEU A 14 9.22 19.33 -17.18
CA LEU A 14 8.71 18.57 -16.04
C LEU A 14 7.18 18.59 -16.00
N GLY A 15 6.59 19.74 -16.30
CA GLY A 15 5.14 19.94 -16.44
C GLY A 15 4.55 19.09 -17.56
N ARG A 16 5.15 19.08 -18.75
CA ARG A 16 4.73 18.23 -19.88
C ARG A 16 4.85 16.75 -19.55
N ALA A 17 5.94 16.32 -18.91
CA ALA A 17 6.10 14.93 -18.50
C ALA A 17 5.03 14.51 -17.48
N GLY A 18 4.73 15.38 -16.51
CA GLY A 18 3.64 15.16 -15.54
C GLY A 18 2.27 15.07 -16.23
N LEU A 19 1.98 15.98 -17.16
CA LEU A 19 0.75 16.00 -17.94
C LEU A 19 0.59 14.74 -18.80
N LEU A 20 1.66 14.25 -19.44
CA LEU A 20 1.63 13.04 -20.26
C LEU A 20 1.27 11.80 -19.44
N VAL A 21 1.75 11.71 -18.20
CA VAL A 21 1.38 10.62 -17.29
C VAL A 21 -0.08 10.77 -16.83
N LEU A 22 -0.52 11.99 -16.52
CA LEU A 22 -1.89 12.26 -16.09
C LEU A 22 -2.91 11.97 -17.21
N GLU A 23 -2.57 12.37 -18.43
CA GLU A 23 -3.37 12.18 -19.63
C GLU A 23 -3.40 10.70 -20.02
N GLY A 24 -2.26 10.01 -20.02
CA GLY A 24 -2.20 8.56 -20.21
C GLY A 24 -3.05 7.79 -19.19
N TRP A 25 -3.05 8.22 -17.92
CA TRP A 25 -3.94 7.66 -16.91
C TRP A 25 -5.41 7.98 -17.16
N SER A 26 -5.72 9.19 -17.63
CA SER A 26 -7.10 9.57 -17.97
C SER A 26 -7.67 8.69 -19.09
N VAL A 27 -6.87 8.41 -20.12
CA VAL A 27 -7.22 7.51 -21.23
C VAL A 27 -7.35 6.07 -20.75
N ALA A 28 -6.43 5.58 -19.93
CA ALA A 28 -6.53 4.24 -19.35
C ALA A 28 -7.80 4.09 -18.49
N ARG A 29 -8.14 5.08 -17.67
CA ARG A 29 -9.41 5.09 -16.90
C ARG A 29 -10.64 5.15 -17.81
N ALA A 30 -10.58 5.91 -18.89
CA ALA A 30 -11.68 5.98 -19.85
C ALA A 30 -11.88 4.65 -20.59
N ALA A 31 -10.80 4.00 -21.03
CA ALA A 31 -10.82 2.69 -21.70
C ALA A 31 -11.39 1.57 -20.80
N VAL A 32 -11.14 1.66 -19.50
CA VAL A 32 -11.62 0.70 -18.51
C VAL A 32 -13.07 1.02 -18.06
N GLY A 33 -13.67 2.13 -18.48
CA GLY A 33 -15.05 2.49 -18.11
C GLY A 33 -15.14 3.16 -16.73
N GLY A 34 -14.30 4.17 -16.49
CA GLY A 34 -14.02 4.74 -15.16
C GLY A 34 -15.20 5.24 -14.31
N HIS A 35 -16.34 5.60 -14.90
CA HIS A 35 -17.57 5.90 -14.13
C HIS A 35 -18.51 4.70 -13.98
N ALA A 36 -18.54 3.80 -14.98
CA ALA A 36 -19.40 2.63 -14.96
C ALA A 36 -18.93 1.54 -13.99
N LEU A 37 -17.63 1.50 -13.66
CA LEU A 37 -17.07 0.49 -12.77
C LEU A 37 -17.15 0.81 -11.28
N PHE A 38 -17.27 2.09 -10.90
CA PHE A 38 -17.26 2.46 -9.48
C PHE A 38 -18.52 1.97 -8.76
N THR A 39 -19.68 2.11 -9.40
CA THR A 39 -20.98 1.64 -8.89
C THR A 39 -21.03 0.12 -8.64
N PRO A 40 -20.67 -0.76 -9.59
CA PRO A 40 -20.65 -2.20 -9.35
C PRO A 40 -19.55 -2.61 -8.36
N LEU A 41 -18.45 -1.87 -8.27
CA LEU A 41 -17.39 -2.19 -7.30
C LEU A 41 -17.87 -2.00 -5.85
N VAL A 42 -18.61 -0.93 -5.56
CA VAL A 42 -19.20 -0.70 -4.24
C VAL A 42 -20.28 -1.75 -3.93
N SER A 43 -21.11 -2.12 -4.92
CA SER A 43 -22.14 -3.15 -4.70
C SER A 43 -21.54 -4.54 -4.48
N VAL A 44 -20.47 -4.91 -5.20
CA VAL A 44 -19.74 -6.17 -4.98
C VAL A 44 -19.10 -6.20 -3.60
N LEU A 45 -18.49 -5.09 -3.15
CA LEU A 45 -17.97 -4.98 -1.79
C LEU A 45 -19.08 -5.15 -0.74
N ALA A 46 -20.23 -4.51 -0.92
CA ALA A 46 -21.37 -4.63 -0.01
C ALA A 46 -21.95 -6.07 0.02
N CYS A 47 -22.13 -6.71 -1.15
CA CYS A 47 -22.57 -8.10 -1.24
C CYS A 47 -21.57 -9.06 -0.60
N SER A 48 -20.27 -8.84 -0.81
CA SER A 48 -19.23 -9.68 -0.20
C SER A 48 -19.20 -9.56 1.33
N ALA A 49 -19.64 -8.43 1.88
CA ALA A 49 -19.80 -8.23 3.33
C ALA A 49 -20.91 -9.09 3.90
N ALA A 50 -22.05 -9.12 3.19
CA ALA A 50 -23.21 -9.89 3.59
C ALA A 50 -22.96 -11.41 3.50
N VAL A 51 -22.22 -11.87 2.48
CA VAL A 51 -22.07 -13.31 2.19
C VAL A 51 -20.80 -13.93 2.81
N GLY A 52 -19.66 -13.24 2.74
CA GLY A 52 -18.35 -13.82 3.10
C GLY A 52 -17.72 -13.26 4.39
N GLY A 53 -18.40 -12.32 5.05
CA GLY A 53 -17.95 -11.71 6.30
C GLY A 53 -16.80 -10.72 6.15
N ALA A 54 -16.30 -10.24 7.30
CA ALA A 54 -15.32 -9.15 7.39
C ALA A 54 -13.95 -9.45 6.76
N SER A 55 -13.55 -10.73 6.68
CA SER A 55 -12.25 -11.10 6.11
C SER A 55 -12.27 -11.09 4.57
N LEU A 56 -13.36 -11.55 3.95
CA LEU A 56 -13.51 -11.54 2.48
C LEU A 56 -13.60 -10.10 1.95
N THR A 57 -14.39 -9.26 2.63
CA THR A 57 -14.51 -7.84 2.31
C THR A 57 -13.19 -7.11 2.43
N LEU A 58 -12.42 -7.35 3.50
CA LEU A 58 -11.10 -6.72 3.66
C LEU A 58 -10.15 -7.10 2.52
N ALA A 59 -10.19 -8.36 2.07
CA ALA A 59 -9.36 -8.83 0.96
C ALA A 59 -9.76 -8.15 -0.36
N LEU A 60 -11.05 -8.13 -0.69
CA LEU A 60 -11.56 -7.45 -1.89
C LEU A 60 -11.34 -5.92 -1.84
N ALA A 61 -11.48 -5.31 -0.67
CA ALA A 61 -11.17 -3.90 -0.46
C ALA A 61 -9.67 -3.62 -0.67
N ALA A 62 -8.79 -4.49 -0.16
CA ALA A 62 -7.35 -4.39 -0.37
C ALA A 62 -6.95 -4.52 -1.85
N ASP A 63 -7.60 -5.43 -2.60
CA ASP A 63 -7.32 -5.65 -4.02
C ASP A 63 -7.85 -4.49 -4.90
N SER A 64 -9.06 -4.00 -4.61
CA SER A 64 -9.61 -2.82 -5.29
C SER A 64 -8.77 -1.56 -5.01
N LEU A 65 -8.28 -1.37 -3.78
CA LEU A 65 -7.36 -0.28 -3.45
C LEU A 65 -6.04 -0.40 -4.24
N ALA A 66 -5.53 -1.62 -4.43
CA ALA A 66 -4.32 -1.87 -5.21
C ALA A 66 -4.48 -1.53 -6.69
N LEU A 67 -5.64 -1.84 -7.28
CA LEU A 67 -5.98 -1.47 -8.65
C LEU A 67 -6.17 0.05 -8.80
N LEU A 68 -6.89 0.67 -7.86
CA LEU A 68 -7.15 2.11 -7.90
C LEU A 68 -5.85 2.91 -7.80
N THR A 69 -4.90 2.45 -6.98
CA THR A 69 -3.62 3.14 -6.72
C THR A 69 -2.50 2.71 -7.66
N LEU A 70 -2.80 1.90 -8.69
CA LEU A 70 -1.81 1.39 -9.65
C LEU A 70 -1.08 2.52 -10.39
N HIS A 71 -1.78 3.60 -10.72
CA HIS A 71 -1.18 4.80 -11.34
C HIS A 71 -0.15 5.48 -10.44
N LEU A 72 -0.43 5.64 -9.14
CA LEU A 72 0.52 6.18 -8.17
C LEU A 72 1.75 5.27 -8.04
N ARG A 73 1.54 3.95 -8.05
CA ARG A 73 2.64 2.98 -7.99
C ARG A 73 3.53 3.04 -9.23
N PHE A 74 2.93 3.15 -10.42
CA PHE A 74 3.68 3.30 -11.67
C PHE A 74 4.47 4.60 -11.70
N LEU A 75 3.84 5.73 -11.33
CA LEU A 75 4.49 7.02 -11.25
C LEU A 75 5.62 7.02 -10.22
N SER A 76 5.39 6.46 -9.02
CA SER A 76 6.42 6.31 -7.98
C SER A 76 7.59 5.45 -8.47
N ALA A 77 7.33 4.34 -9.16
CA ALA A 77 8.36 3.50 -9.75
C ALA A 77 9.16 4.25 -10.84
N ALA A 78 8.49 4.98 -11.72
CA ALA A 78 9.12 5.80 -12.76
C ALA A 78 10.03 6.87 -12.15
N VAL A 79 9.56 7.60 -11.14
CA VAL A 79 10.35 8.61 -10.43
C VAL A 79 11.52 7.98 -9.67
N SER A 80 11.34 6.81 -9.07
CA SER A 80 12.42 6.08 -8.41
C SER A 80 13.53 5.65 -9.38
N ALA A 81 13.14 5.16 -10.57
CA ALA A 81 14.08 4.81 -11.62
C ALA A 81 14.80 6.05 -12.16
N LEU A 82 14.07 7.15 -12.37
CA LEU A 82 14.65 8.42 -12.78
C LEU A 82 15.66 8.92 -11.75
N HIS A 83 15.34 8.89 -10.46
CA HIS A 83 16.25 9.28 -9.39
C HIS A 83 17.52 8.42 -9.37
N ALA A 84 17.39 7.10 -9.53
CA ALA A 84 18.54 6.19 -9.60
C ALA A 84 19.42 6.43 -10.83
N ARG A 85 18.82 6.74 -11.99
CA ARG A 85 19.58 7.14 -13.19
C ARG A 85 20.27 8.49 -12.99
N HIS A 86 19.58 9.44 -12.36
CA HIS A 86 20.10 10.77 -12.08
C HIS A 86 21.35 10.71 -11.18
N THR A 87 21.31 9.95 -10.08
CA THR A 87 22.47 9.77 -9.19
C THR A 87 23.62 9.03 -9.88
N ALA A 88 23.33 8.04 -10.74
CA ALA A 88 24.36 7.34 -11.51
C ALA A 88 25.09 8.27 -12.50
N VAL A 89 24.36 9.16 -13.18
CA VAL A 89 24.95 10.15 -14.10
C VAL A 89 25.74 11.21 -13.32
N LEU A 90 25.23 11.71 -12.20
CA LEU A 90 25.98 12.63 -11.34
C LEU A 90 27.29 12.00 -10.85
N HIS A 91 27.26 10.73 -10.44
CA HIS A 91 28.45 10.00 -10.01
C HIS A 91 29.47 9.80 -11.14
N SER A 92 29.03 9.48 -12.36
CA SER A 92 29.93 9.32 -13.51
C SER A 92 30.57 10.66 -13.92
N LEU A 93 29.82 11.76 -13.91
CA LEU A 93 30.37 13.10 -14.16
C LEU A 93 31.32 13.54 -13.06
N TRP A 94 31.04 13.22 -11.80
CA TRP A 94 31.94 13.49 -10.68
C TRP A 94 33.30 12.80 -10.85
N LEU A 95 33.30 11.54 -11.27
CA LEU A 95 34.53 10.80 -11.61
C LEU A 95 35.26 11.42 -12.81
N LEU A 96 34.50 11.88 -13.81
CA LEU A 96 35.05 12.55 -14.99
C LEU A 96 35.80 13.84 -14.61
N PHE A 97 35.24 14.69 -13.74
CA PHE A 97 35.94 15.90 -13.27
C PHE A 97 37.20 15.62 -12.46
N ARG A 98 37.25 14.49 -11.76
CA ARG A 98 38.45 14.06 -11.03
C ARG A 98 39.50 13.44 -11.96
N GLY A 99 39.22 13.33 -13.26
CA GLY A 99 40.12 12.72 -14.25
C GLY A 99 40.29 11.21 -14.07
N LEU A 100 39.32 10.55 -13.44
CA LEU A 100 39.34 9.13 -13.13
C LEU A 100 38.41 8.37 -14.10
N LYS A 101 38.95 7.80 -15.19
CA LYS A 101 38.17 6.95 -16.09
C LYS A 101 38.18 5.50 -15.58
N HIS A 102 37.04 5.03 -15.05
CA HIS A 102 36.90 3.64 -14.64
C HIS A 102 36.81 2.74 -15.88
N ASN A 103 37.84 1.91 -16.11
CA ASN A 103 37.87 0.97 -17.23
C ASN A 103 37.33 -0.40 -16.77
N PRO A 104 36.09 -0.79 -17.14
CA PRO A 104 35.50 -2.05 -16.68
C PRO A 104 36.24 -3.29 -17.24
N LEU A 105 37.01 -3.15 -18.33
CA LEU A 105 37.78 -4.25 -18.93
C LEU A 105 39.07 -4.59 -18.17
N LYS A 106 39.58 -3.70 -17.32
CA LYS A 106 40.81 -3.91 -16.53
C LYS A 106 40.65 -3.63 -15.04
N ALA A 107 39.45 -3.31 -14.57
CA ALA A 107 39.14 -2.95 -13.18
C ALA A 107 40.13 -1.91 -12.59
N ARG A 108 40.61 -0.96 -13.42
CA ARG A 108 41.58 0.08 -13.03
C ARG A 108 41.08 1.45 -13.50
N THR A 109 41.35 2.48 -12.69
CA THR A 109 41.17 3.88 -13.07
C THR A 109 42.40 4.35 -13.83
N ASP A 110 42.26 4.52 -15.14
CA ASP A 110 43.31 5.07 -15.99
C ASP A 110 43.12 6.60 -16.10
N HIS A 111 44.20 7.35 -15.95
CA HIS A 111 44.21 8.79 -16.23
C HIS A 111 44.23 8.98 -17.76
N LEU A 112 43.18 9.56 -18.32
CA LEU A 112 43.10 9.82 -19.76
C LEU A 112 43.94 11.07 -20.11
N PRO A 113 44.88 11.00 -21.07
CA PRO A 113 45.56 12.19 -21.57
C PRO A 113 44.53 13.09 -22.26
N ALA A 114 44.54 14.36 -21.84
CA ALA A 114 43.51 15.35 -22.12
C ALA A 114 43.30 15.61 -23.61
N THR A 115 42.10 15.31 -24.09
CA THR A 115 41.51 15.96 -25.25
C THR A 115 40.26 16.70 -24.76
N ASP A 116 40.20 17.99 -25.09
CA ASP A 116 39.05 18.90 -25.06
C ASP A 116 38.70 19.63 -23.75
N ARG A 117 39.27 20.84 -23.64
CA ARG A 117 38.88 21.90 -22.69
C ARG A 117 37.38 22.23 -22.78
N GLU A 118 36.76 22.04 -23.96
CA GLU A 118 35.34 22.26 -24.22
C GLU A 118 34.45 21.15 -23.65
N GLN A 119 34.92 19.89 -23.64
CA GLN A 119 34.17 18.75 -23.09
C GLN A 119 33.99 18.88 -21.56
N HIS A 120 34.98 19.40 -20.85
CA HIS A 120 34.87 19.67 -19.41
C HIS A 120 33.88 20.81 -19.10
N LEU A 121 33.80 21.83 -19.97
CA LEU A 121 32.81 22.91 -19.84
C LEU A 121 31.38 22.40 -20.07
N LEU A 122 31.16 21.56 -21.09
CA LEU A 122 29.86 20.94 -21.30
C LEU A 122 29.47 20.00 -20.16
N GLY A 123 30.44 19.23 -19.64
CA GLY A 123 30.26 18.39 -18.47
C GLY A 123 29.85 19.21 -17.24
N THR A 124 30.54 20.32 -16.94
CA THR A 124 30.20 21.18 -15.78
C THR A 124 28.82 21.82 -15.94
N LEU A 125 28.47 22.27 -17.14
CA LEU A 125 27.13 22.80 -17.42
C LEU A 125 26.06 21.72 -17.20
N LEU A 126 26.23 20.51 -17.77
CA LEU A 126 25.30 19.40 -17.56
C LEU A 126 25.22 19.00 -16.08
N PHE A 127 26.35 18.94 -15.38
CA PHE A 127 26.41 18.68 -13.95
C PHE A 127 25.62 19.71 -13.15
N THR A 128 25.77 21.00 -13.44
CA THR A 128 25.01 22.06 -12.74
C THR A 128 23.51 21.95 -12.99
N VAL A 129 23.08 21.64 -14.22
CA VAL A 129 21.65 21.43 -14.54
C VAL A 129 21.10 20.22 -13.80
N LEU A 130 21.82 19.09 -13.79
CA LEU A 130 21.42 17.90 -13.04
C LEU A 130 21.39 18.19 -11.53
N LEU A 131 22.38 18.87 -10.99
CA LEU A 131 22.45 19.22 -9.57
C LEU A 131 21.31 20.18 -9.16
N LEU A 132 20.89 21.08 -10.06
CA LEU A 132 19.74 21.97 -9.86
C LEU A 132 18.40 21.22 -9.97
N LEU A 133 18.33 20.19 -10.82
CA LEU A 133 17.15 19.33 -10.98
C LEU A 133 17.04 18.26 -9.87
N TYR A 134 18.15 17.92 -9.23
CA TYR A 134 18.18 16.93 -8.16
C TYR A 134 17.21 17.23 -6.99
N PRO A 135 17.15 18.45 -6.40
CA PRO A 135 16.23 18.73 -5.30
C PRO A 135 14.75 18.57 -5.68
N THR A 136 14.36 18.92 -6.91
CA THR A 136 12.97 18.76 -7.35
C THR A 136 12.62 17.29 -7.55
N VAL A 137 13.48 16.51 -8.20
CA VAL A 137 13.28 15.05 -8.36
C VAL A 137 13.29 14.33 -7.00
N ALA A 138 14.16 14.73 -6.07
CA ALA A 138 14.21 14.18 -4.72
C ALA A 138 12.91 14.43 -3.94
N PHE A 139 12.36 15.64 -4.03
CA PHE A 139 11.07 15.97 -3.40
C PHE A 139 9.94 15.09 -3.95
N TYR A 140 9.81 14.97 -5.27
CA TYR A 140 8.80 14.10 -5.89
C TYR A 140 9.01 12.63 -5.54
N TYR A 141 10.25 12.16 -5.49
CA TYR A 141 10.58 10.80 -5.08
C TYR A 141 10.11 10.51 -3.65
N ILE A 142 10.39 11.40 -2.69
CA ILE A 142 9.97 11.22 -1.31
C ILE A 142 8.45 11.30 -1.19
N ALA A 143 7.80 12.31 -1.80
CA ALA A 143 6.36 12.49 -1.69
C ALA A 143 5.56 11.34 -2.32
N LEU A 144 5.91 10.94 -3.54
CA LEU A 144 5.24 9.83 -4.23
C LEU A 144 5.62 8.47 -3.65
N GLY A 145 6.86 8.30 -3.21
CA GLY A 145 7.31 7.10 -2.49
C GLY A 145 6.58 6.93 -1.16
N ALA A 146 6.43 8.00 -0.39
CA ALA A 146 5.71 7.97 0.89
C ALA A 146 4.22 7.65 0.71
N THR A 147 3.56 8.23 -0.28
CA THR A 147 2.15 7.92 -0.56
C THR A 147 1.97 6.48 -1.02
N ALA A 148 2.75 6.01 -1.99
CA ALA A 148 2.69 4.62 -2.47
C ALA A 148 3.07 3.60 -1.37
N GLY A 149 4.07 3.93 -0.55
CA GLY A 149 4.49 3.14 0.61
C GLY A 149 3.42 3.09 1.69
N GLY A 150 2.78 4.22 2.01
CA GLY A 150 1.68 4.32 2.98
C GLY A 150 0.47 3.48 2.57
N ILE A 151 0.04 3.60 1.30
CA ILE A 151 -1.04 2.76 0.74
C ILE A 151 -0.69 1.28 0.85
N SER A 152 0.55 0.92 0.47
CA SER A 152 1.02 -0.45 0.57
C SER A 152 1.01 -0.94 2.02
N LEU A 153 1.45 -0.12 2.98
CA LEU A 153 1.45 -0.47 4.40
C LEU A 153 0.03 -0.75 4.93
N ILE A 154 -0.92 0.13 4.61
CA ILE A 154 -2.33 -0.02 5.01
C ILE A 154 -2.88 -1.36 4.47
N ARG A 155 -2.64 -1.66 3.19
CA ARG A 155 -3.08 -2.90 2.56
C ARG A 155 -2.50 -4.14 3.24
N HIS A 156 -1.19 -4.15 3.53
CA HIS A 156 -0.54 -5.27 4.21
C HIS A 156 -1.01 -5.41 5.67
N ALA A 157 -1.25 -4.29 6.36
CA ALA A 157 -1.78 -4.29 7.72
C ALA A 157 -3.20 -4.89 7.75
N ALA A 158 -4.06 -4.47 6.84
CA ALA A 158 -5.40 -5.03 6.66
C ALA A 158 -5.36 -6.54 6.42
N GLY A 159 -4.53 -7.01 5.47
CA GLY A 159 -4.37 -8.44 5.20
C GLY A 159 -3.87 -9.23 6.41
N LYS A 160 -2.88 -8.69 7.15
CA LYS A 160 -2.36 -9.32 8.38
C LYS A 160 -3.42 -9.37 9.48
N ALA A 161 -4.22 -8.33 9.65
CA ALA A 161 -5.33 -8.29 10.60
C ALA A 161 -6.40 -9.34 10.25
N ALA A 162 -6.83 -9.40 8.99
CA ALA A 162 -7.78 -10.41 8.52
C ALA A 162 -7.26 -11.85 8.74
N ALA A 163 -5.99 -12.10 8.43
CA ALA A 163 -5.35 -13.40 8.66
C ALA A 163 -5.24 -13.75 10.15
N SER A 164 -5.05 -12.76 11.02
CA SER A 164 -5.02 -12.99 12.48
C SER A 164 -6.38 -13.46 13.01
N VAL A 165 -7.48 -12.86 12.55
CA VAL A 165 -8.84 -13.27 12.92
C VAL A 165 -9.13 -14.69 12.42
N ALA A 166 -8.72 -15.00 11.18
CA ALA A 166 -8.87 -16.35 10.64
C ALA A 166 -8.11 -17.40 11.46
N ARG A 167 -6.86 -17.10 11.86
CA ARG A 167 -6.06 -17.98 12.73
C ARG A 167 -6.73 -18.23 14.07
N LEU A 168 -7.30 -17.20 14.70
CA LEU A 168 -8.02 -17.33 15.97
C LEU A 168 -9.27 -18.21 15.84
N ARG A 169 -10.06 -18.04 14.77
CA ARG A 169 -11.22 -18.90 14.50
C ARG A 169 -10.82 -20.36 14.31
N VAL A 170 -9.80 -20.63 13.49
CA VAL A 170 -9.29 -22.00 13.30
C VAL A 170 -8.79 -22.59 14.61
N ALA A 171 -8.04 -21.82 15.41
CA ALA A 171 -7.56 -22.27 16.71
C ALA A 171 -8.72 -22.66 17.65
N THR A 172 -9.81 -21.88 17.69
CA THR A 172 -10.99 -22.25 18.50
C THR A 172 -11.69 -23.52 18.02
N VAL A 173 -11.78 -23.75 16.70
CA VAL A 173 -12.36 -24.97 16.13
C VAL A 173 -11.47 -26.18 16.43
N VAL A 174 -10.16 -26.05 16.26
CA VAL A 174 -9.19 -27.11 16.56
C VAL A 174 -9.21 -27.43 18.06
N LEU A 175 -9.25 -26.42 18.94
CA LEU A 175 -9.39 -26.63 20.39
C LEU A 175 -10.71 -27.30 20.73
N ARG A 176 -11.82 -26.95 20.07
CA ARG A 176 -13.12 -27.61 20.24
C ARG A 176 -13.09 -29.08 19.82
N TRP A 177 -12.32 -29.44 18.78
CA TRP A 177 -12.14 -30.82 18.33
C TRP A 177 -11.20 -31.62 19.23
N LEU A 178 -10.06 -31.06 19.63
CA LEU A 178 -9.05 -31.77 20.42
C LEU A 178 -9.40 -31.84 21.92
N ARG A 179 -10.03 -30.79 22.47
CA ARG A 179 -10.35 -30.69 23.91
C ARG A 179 -11.64 -29.89 24.14
N PRO A 180 -12.82 -30.49 23.88
CA PRO A 180 -14.11 -29.82 24.07
C PRO A 180 -14.38 -29.36 25.51
N SER A 181 -13.73 -29.96 26.51
CA SER A 181 -13.87 -29.62 27.93
C SER A 181 -13.17 -28.32 28.36
N MET A 182 -12.31 -27.73 27.52
CA MET A 182 -11.56 -26.51 27.83
C MET A 182 -12.25 -25.22 27.37
N LEU A 183 -13.32 -25.31 26.58
CA LEU A 183 -14.13 -24.14 26.22
C LEU A 183 -15.29 -24.00 27.23
N PRO A 184 -15.60 -22.78 27.71
CA PRO A 184 -16.74 -22.55 28.61
C PRO A 184 -18.03 -23.03 27.93
N GLY A 185 -18.48 -24.21 28.34
CA GLY A 185 -19.58 -24.93 27.72
C GLY A 185 -20.90 -24.46 28.28
N GLY A 186 -21.53 -23.51 27.59
CA GLY A 186 -22.97 -23.22 27.68
C GLY A 186 -23.46 -22.61 29.00
N ILE A 187 -24.32 -21.61 28.88
CA ILE A 187 -25.04 -21.06 30.02
C ILE A 187 -26.28 -21.93 30.21
N ILE A 188 -26.32 -22.75 31.25
CA ILE A 188 -27.53 -23.47 31.64
C ILE A 188 -28.42 -22.47 32.38
N VAL A 189 -29.47 -21.99 31.70
CA VAL A 189 -30.47 -21.13 32.31
C VAL A 189 -31.52 -22.04 32.96
N THR A 190 -31.40 -22.27 34.27
CA THR A 190 -32.44 -22.95 35.04
C THR A 190 -33.60 -21.98 35.28
N PRO A 191 -34.82 -22.24 34.76
CA PRO A 191 -35.98 -21.42 35.10
C PRO A 191 -36.33 -21.63 36.57
N LEU A 192 -36.34 -20.56 37.37
CA LEU A 192 -36.88 -20.61 38.73
C LEU A 192 -38.38 -20.92 38.61
N ALA A 193 -38.79 -22.09 39.10
CA ALA A 193 -40.19 -22.39 39.29
C ALA A 193 -40.81 -21.30 40.17
N SER A 194 -41.84 -20.63 39.65
CA SER A 194 -42.65 -19.69 40.41
C SER A 194 -43.19 -20.40 41.65
N SER A 195 -42.78 -19.96 42.83
CA SER A 195 -43.35 -20.40 44.10
C SER A 195 -44.85 -20.05 44.12
N SER A 196 -45.71 -21.04 43.89
CA SER A 196 -47.14 -20.93 44.24
C SER A 196 -47.27 -20.92 45.77
N PRO A 197 -48.11 -20.06 46.35
CA PRO A 197 -48.25 -19.96 47.81
C PRO A 197 -48.94 -21.21 48.38
N PRO A 198 -48.73 -21.54 49.67
CA PRO A 198 -49.34 -22.71 50.30
C PRO A 198 -50.84 -22.47 50.50
N THR A 199 -51.68 -23.29 49.88
CA THR A 199 -53.10 -23.40 50.22
C THR A 199 -53.24 -24.10 51.57
N THR A 200 -53.55 -23.33 52.60
CA THR A 200 -54.23 -23.76 53.82
C THR A 200 -55.64 -24.25 53.51
N GLY A 201 -56.04 -25.41 54.01
CA GLY A 201 -57.42 -25.91 53.90
C GLY A 201 -57.60 -27.32 54.46
N ASP A 202 -58.22 -27.37 55.64
CA ASP A 202 -58.56 -28.49 56.53
C ASP A 202 -59.27 -29.72 55.92
N GLY A 203 -59.25 -30.84 56.65
CA GLY A 203 -60.23 -31.90 56.46
C GLY A 203 -59.93 -33.26 57.09
N SER A 204 -60.25 -33.41 58.38
CA SER A 204 -60.34 -34.66 59.13
C SER A 204 -61.30 -35.70 58.51
N SER A 205 -60.94 -36.99 58.54
CA SER A 205 -61.84 -38.07 59.03
C SER A 205 -61.13 -39.42 59.13
N SER A 206 -61.29 -39.99 60.32
CA SER A 206 -60.91 -41.30 60.85
C SER A 206 -61.67 -42.50 60.26
N SER A 207 -61.22 -43.70 60.69
CA SER A 207 -61.91 -45.01 60.75
C SER A 207 -61.94 -45.84 59.46
N SER A 208 -61.77 -47.16 59.42
CA SER A 208 -61.46 -48.20 60.42
C SER A 208 -61.37 -49.56 59.69
N SER A 209 -60.63 -50.54 60.26
CA SER A 209 -60.92 -52.01 60.33
C SER A 209 -61.19 -52.79 59.03
N SER A 210 -60.70 -54.00 58.79
CA SER A 210 -59.97 -55.03 59.55
C SER A 210 -59.52 -56.09 58.54
#